data_AF-A0A7L4PNB5-F1
#
_entry.id   AF-A0A7L4PNB5-F1
#
_cell.length_a   1.000
_cell.length_b   1.000
_cell.length_c   1.000
_cell.angle_alpha   90.00
_cell.angle_beta   90.00
_cell.angle_gamma   90.00
#
_symmetry.space_group_name_H-M   'P 1'
#
loop_
_entity.id
_entity.type
_entity.pdbx_description
1 polymer ?
#
loop_
_entity_poly.entity_id
_entity_poly.type
_entity_poly.pdbx_seq_one_letter_code
_entity_poly.pdbx_strand_id
1 'polypeptide(L)'
;IGRDTFRTAYFYFKGTSKLDNATTYIYESGATRLFLVTDDTNTYCYIEQNNQRYGVSNFVIENPNGQNFVYENVKYNFQSITQIIYITPQNAIMMPDTIKDTLFSRLIVYESGLQNYTLVYDNGYVKIYKIRR
;
A
#
# COMPACT_ATOMS: atom_id res chain seq x y z
N ILE A 1 1.46 18.08 -17.38
CA ILE A 1 1.99 16.78 -16.89
C ILE A 1 0.78 15.85 -16.79
N GLY A 2 0.68 14.84 -17.67
CA GLY A 2 -0.57 14.12 -17.96
C GLY A 2 -0.99 13.14 -16.86
N ARG A 3 -2.30 12.82 -16.83
CA ARG A 3 -2.95 11.83 -15.94
C ARG A 3 -2.38 10.39 -16.00
N ASP A 4 -1.42 10.12 -16.89
CA ASP A 4 -0.88 8.78 -17.18
C ASP A 4 0.41 8.43 -16.41
N THR A 5 0.93 9.30 -15.53
CA THR A 5 2.26 9.11 -14.91
C THR A 5 2.36 7.97 -13.89
N PHE A 6 1.25 7.43 -13.40
CA PHE A 6 1.23 6.41 -12.35
C PHE A 6 0.26 5.27 -12.71
N ARG A 7 0.68 4.30 -13.53
CA ARG A 7 -0.17 3.12 -13.83
C ARG A 7 0.13 1.95 -12.90
N THR A 8 1.39 1.56 -12.82
CA THR A 8 1.86 0.46 -11.98
C THR A 8 3.33 0.73 -11.70
N ALA A 9 3.76 0.58 -10.46
CA ALA A 9 5.15 0.77 -10.08
C ALA A 9 5.52 -0.20 -8.95
N TYR A 10 6.77 -0.64 -8.96
CA TYR A 10 7.35 -1.45 -7.91
C TYR A 10 8.43 -0.64 -7.22
N PHE A 11 8.33 -0.52 -5.90
CA PHE A 11 9.24 0.24 -5.06
C PHE A 11 10.01 -0.71 -4.15
N TYR A 12 11.33 -0.55 -4.10
CA TYR A 12 12.19 -1.30 -3.18
C TYR A 12 12.32 -0.53 -1.88
N PHE A 13 12.24 -1.21 -0.74
CA PHE A 13 12.55 -0.59 0.54
C PHE A 13 13.99 -0.07 0.56
N LYS A 14 14.18 1.14 1.08
CA LYS A 14 15.50 1.80 1.17
C LYS A 14 15.95 2.08 2.58
N GLY A 15 15.02 2.28 3.51
CA GLY A 15 15.37 2.50 4.90
C GLY A 15 14.29 3.26 5.66
N THR A 16 14.62 3.55 6.90
CA THR A 16 13.78 4.33 7.82
C THR A 16 14.49 5.60 8.26
N SER A 17 13.72 6.67 8.44
CA SER A 17 14.14 7.88 9.14
C SER A 17 13.21 8.12 10.32
N LYS A 18 13.74 8.61 11.44
CA LYS A 18 12.95 8.93 12.63
C LYS A 18 13.13 10.41 12.98
N LEU A 19 12.02 11.10 13.16
CA LEU A 19 11.98 12.49 13.63
C LEU A 19 10.91 12.57 14.71
N ASP A 20 11.32 12.95 15.92
CA ASP A 20 10.47 12.94 17.11
C ASP A 20 9.78 11.58 17.33
N ASN A 21 8.44 11.55 17.36
CA ASN A 21 7.64 10.33 17.47
C ASN A 21 7.25 9.72 16.11
N ALA A 22 7.55 10.38 14.99
CA ALA A 22 7.23 9.89 13.66
C ALA A 22 8.35 9.00 13.10
N THR A 23 7.97 7.84 12.58
CA THR A 23 8.83 6.96 11.78
C THR A 23 8.42 7.05 10.32
N THR A 24 9.39 7.32 9.45
CA THR A 24 9.21 7.40 8.00
C THR A 24 9.91 6.22 7.33
N TYR A 25 9.15 5.40 6.62
CA TYR A 25 9.64 4.31 5.77
C TYR A 25 9.75 4.80 4.34
N ILE A 26 10.90 4.59 3.72
CA ILE A 26 11.23 5.10 2.39
C ILE A 26 11.36 3.92 1.43
N TYR A 27 10.65 4.00 0.31
CA TYR A 27 10.74 3.06 -0.80
C TYR A 27 11.05 3.82 -2.09
N GLU A 28 11.80 3.21 -3.01
CA GLU A 28 12.24 3.87 -4.25
C GLU A 28 11.97 3.04 -5.50
N SER A 29 11.57 3.75 -6.56
CA SER A 29 11.42 3.23 -7.93
C SER A 29 12.01 4.23 -8.91
N GLY A 30 13.29 4.03 -9.27
CA GLY A 30 14.05 5.00 -10.06
C GLY A 30 14.13 6.36 -9.38
N ALA A 31 13.67 7.41 -10.05
CA ALA A 31 13.63 8.78 -9.52
C ALA A 31 12.40 9.08 -8.64
N THR A 32 11.51 8.11 -8.46
CA THR A 32 10.27 8.25 -7.67
C THR A 32 10.48 7.65 -6.29
N ARG A 33 10.09 8.39 -5.25
CA ARG A 33 10.13 7.92 -3.85
C ARG A 33 8.73 7.80 -3.29
N LEU A 34 8.49 6.74 -2.53
CA LEU A 34 7.29 6.53 -1.74
C LEU A 34 7.66 6.65 -0.27
N PHE A 35 6.87 7.42 0.46
CA PHE A 35 7.02 7.63 1.88
C PHE A 35 5.78 7.11 2.59
N LEU A 36 5.98 6.23 3.56
CA LEU A 36 4.98 5.86 4.56
C LEU A 36 5.41 6.48 5.88
N VAL A 37 4.59 7.35 6.45
CA VAL A 37 4.86 8.01 7.72
C VAL A 37 3.87 7.53 8.75
N THR A 38 4.38 7.05 9.87
CA THR A 38 3.60 6.54 11.01
C THR A 38 4.03 7.28 12.27
N ASP A 39 3.10 7.94 12.94
CA ASP A 39 3.24 8.44 14.31
C ASP A 39 2.20 7.76 15.22
N ASP A 40 2.15 8.16 16.50
CA ASP A 40 1.25 7.56 17.51
C ASP A 40 -0.25 7.72 17.18
N THR A 41 -0.59 8.65 16.29
CA THR A 41 -1.97 9.08 15.99
C THR A 41 -2.33 9.04 14.52
N ASN A 42 -1.35 9.17 13.62
CA ASN A 42 -1.56 9.30 12.19
C ASN A 42 -0.68 8.32 11.43
N THR A 43 -1.26 7.78 10.37
CA THR A 43 -0.52 7.04 9.35
C THR A 43 -0.93 7.58 8.00
N TYR A 44 0.04 8.03 7.21
CA TYR A 44 -0.20 8.58 5.88
C TYR A 44 0.91 8.23 4.91
N CYS A 45 0.58 8.26 3.63
CA CYS A 45 1.46 7.85 2.56
C CYS A 45 1.49 8.87 1.42
N TYR A 46 2.66 9.16 0.85
CA TYR A 46 2.79 10.09 -0.28
C TYR A 46 3.95 9.70 -1.18
N ILE A 47 3.90 10.18 -2.42
CA ILE A 47 4.95 10.00 -3.42
C ILE A 47 5.63 11.33 -3.69
N GLU A 48 6.96 11.30 -3.83
CA GLU A 48 7.72 12.39 -4.44
C GLU A 48 8.25 11.98 -5.81
N GLN A 49 7.97 12.81 -6.80
CA GLN A 49 8.52 12.68 -8.15
C GLN A 49 8.76 14.07 -8.72
N ASN A 50 9.94 14.32 -9.29
CA ASN A 50 10.29 15.60 -9.92
C ASN A 50 10.03 16.82 -9.01
N ASN A 51 10.41 16.73 -7.73
CA ASN A 51 10.18 17.75 -6.69
C ASN A 51 8.71 18.09 -6.43
N GLN A 52 7.77 17.23 -6.84
CA GLN A 52 6.34 17.35 -6.54
C GLN A 52 5.89 16.23 -5.62
N ARG A 53 4.97 16.56 -4.70
CA ARG A 53 4.35 15.63 -3.76
C ARG A 53 2.95 15.25 -4.22
N TYR A 54 2.66 13.97 -4.15
CA TYR A 54 1.37 13.39 -4.49
C TYR A 54 0.84 12.53 -3.33
N GLY A 55 -0.35 12.82 -2.85
CA GLY A 55 -0.96 12.10 -1.73
C GLY A 55 -1.43 10.73 -2.19
N VAL A 56 -1.17 9.69 -1.39
CA VAL A 56 -1.67 8.35 -1.68
C VAL A 56 -2.96 8.15 -0.89
N SER A 57 -4.10 8.39 -1.53
CA SER A 57 -5.40 8.33 -0.83
C SER A 57 -5.82 6.93 -0.44
N ASN A 58 -5.30 5.89 -1.12
CA ASN A 58 -5.63 4.50 -0.87
C ASN A 58 -4.34 3.68 -0.74
N PHE A 59 -4.07 3.16 0.46
CA PHE A 59 -2.92 2.29 0.69
C PHE A 59 -3.24 1.23 1.74
N VAL A 60 -2.51 0.13 1.65
CA VAL A 60 -2.68 -1.03 2.52
C VAL A 60 -1.32 -1.47 3.01
N ILE A 61 -1.18 -1.64 4.32
CA ILE A 61 0.05 -2.10 4.96
C ILE A 61 -0.12 -3.56 5.34
N GLU A 62 0.79 -4.39 4.87
CA GLU A 62 0.85 -5.80 5.22
C GLU A 62 1.02 -5.98 6.72
N ASN A 63 0.22 -6.89 7.29
CA ASN A 63 0.38 -7.32 8.67
C ASN A 63 0.69 -8.83 8.69
N PRO A 64 1.95 -9.24 8.92
CA PRO A 64 2.31 -10.66 8.94
C PRO A 64 1.60 -11.48 10.03
N ASN A 65 1.05 -10.82 11.05
CA ASN A 65 0.45 -11.46 12.22
C ASN A 65 -1.08 -11.40 12.23
N GLY A 66 -1.71 -10.94 11.14
CA GLY A 66 -3.17 -10.79 11.10
C GLY A 66 -3.65 -10.13 9.83
N GLN A 67 -4.78 -9.43 9.93
CA GLN A 67 -5.33 -8.71 8.79
C GLN A 67 -4.49 -7.49 8.45
N ASN A 68 -4.31 -7.25 7.15
CA ASN A 68 -3.68 -6.04 6.63
C ASN A 68 -4.38 -4.76 7.12
N PHE A 69 -3.59 -3.69 7.34
CA PHE A 69 -4.12 -2.39 7.74
C PHE A 69 -4.52 -1.59 6.51
N VAL A 70 -5.81 -1.26 6.39
CA VAL A 70 -6.39 -0.62 5.22
C VAL A 70 -6.65 0.85 5.48
N TYR A 71 -6.12 1.72 4.62
CA TYR A 71 -6.32 3.17 4.65
C TYR A 71 -6.96 3.61 3.34
N GLU A 72 -8.20 4.09 3.40
CA GLU A 72 -8.95 4.51 2.22
C GLU A 72 -9.42 5.95 2.32
N ASN A 73 -9.51 6.62 1.17
CA ASN A 73 -9.99 7.99 1.05
C ASN A 73 -9.24 9.01 1.93
N VAL A 74 -7.97 8.73 2.25
CA VAL A 74 -7.11 9.63 3.03
C VAL A 74 -6.99 10.97 2.31
N LYS A 75 -7.19 12.06 3.05
CA LYS A 75 -7.23 13.42 2.50
C LYS A 75 -5.89 14.11 2.67
N TYR A 76 -5.48 14.81 1.63
CA TYR A 76 -4.26 15.61 1.59
C TYR A 76 -4.59 17.02 1.16
N ASN A 77 -3.76 17.98 1.58
CA ASN A 77 -3.82 19.38 1.16
C ASN A 77 -3.09 19.64 -0.18
N PHE A 78 -2.55 18.59 -0.81
CA PHE A 78 -1.96 18.59 -2.14
C PHE A 78 -2.63 17.53 -3.02
N GLN A 79 -2.27 17.51 -4.30
CA GLN A 79 -2.85 16.59 -5.28
C GLN A 79 -2.69 15.13 -4.84
N SER A 80 -3.78 14.35 -4.89
CA SER A 80 -3.74 12.91 -4.64
C SER A 80 -3.70 12.09 -5.93
N ILE A 81 -3.13 10.89 -5.82
CA ILE A 81 -3.27 9.82 -6.81
C ILE A 81 -4.41 8.87 -6.42
N THR A 82 -5.00 8.21 -7.41
CA THR A 82 -6.13 7.28 -7.20
C THR A 82 -5.68 5.83 -7.03
N GLN A 83 -4.47 5.49 -7.46
CA GLN A 83 -3.90 4.16 -7.38
C GLN A 83 -3.84 3.66 -5.93
N ILE A 84 -3.89 2.33 -5.80
CA ILE A 84 -3.76 1.62 -4.52
C ILE A 84 -2.29 1.29 -4.33
N ILE A 85 -1.75 1.54 -3.15
CA ILE A 85 -0.38 1.12 -2.80
C ILE A 85 -0.45 0.02 -1.74
N TYR A 86 0.05 -1.16 -2.07
CA TYR A 86 0.25 -2.25 -1.11
C TYR A 86 1.70 -2.24 -0.62
N ILE A 87 1.89 -2.18 0.69
CA ILE A 87 3.19 -1.95 1.33
C ILE A 87 3.52 -3.17 2.19
N THR A 88 4.68 -3.75 1.95
CA THR A 88 5.28 -4.85 2.73
C THR A 88 6.59 -4.38 3.38
N PRO A 89 7.18 -5.13 4.32
CA PRO A 89 8.47 -4.75 4.89
C PRO A 89 9.61 -4.66 3.88
N GLN A 90 9.52 -5.32 2.72
CA GLN A 90 10.60 -5.40 1.73
C GLN A 90 10.36 -4.50 0.51
N ASN A 91 9.10 -4.21 0.18
CA ASN A 91 8.75 -3.50 -1.04
C ASN A 91 7.36 -2.86 -0.95
N ALA A 92 7.03 -2.03 -1.93
CA ALA A 92 5.67 -1.57 -2.14
C ALA A 92 5.28 -1.70 -3.61
N ILE A 93 4.01 -2.00 -3.86
CA ILE A 93 3.44 -2.19 -5.19
C ILE A 93 2.31 -1.18 -5.38
N MET A 94 2.46 -0.33 -6.37
CA MET A 94 1.38 0.54 -6.84
C MET A 94 0.58 -0.19 -7.91
N MET A 95 -0.73 -0.21 -7.72
CA MET A 95 -1.70 -0.91 -8.57
C MET A 95 -2.82 0.06 -9.00
N PRO A 96 -3.40 -0.13 -10.19
CA PRO A 96 -4.57 0.66 -10.59
C PRO A 96 -5.74 0.42 -9.64
N ASP A 97 -6.57 1.43 -9.41
CA ASP A 97 -7.77 1.32 -8.57
C ASP A 97 -8.80 0.32 -9.13
N THR A 98 -8.80 0.12 -10.44
CA THR A 98 -9.70 -0.83 -11.12
C THR A 98 -9.55 -2.28 -10.66
N ILE A 99 -8.44 -2.66 -10.02
CA ILE A 99 -8.27 -4.03 -9.52
C ILE A 99 -8.86 -4.24 -8.12
N LYS A 100 -9.30 -3.19 -7.42
CA LYS A 100 -9.79 -3.25 -6.03
C LYS A 100 -10.78 -4.39 -5.79
N ASP A 101 -11.73 -4.56 -6.70
CA ASP A 101 -12.81 -5.55 -6.59
C ASP A 101 -12.47 -6.92 -7.16
N THR A 102 -11.26 -7.11 -7.68
CA THR A 102 -10.82 -8.41 -8.16
C THR A 102 -10.67 -9.39 -6.99
N LEU A 103 -10.84 -10.68 -7.29
CA LEU A 103 -10.63 -11.74 -6.31
C LEU A 103 -9.22 -11.68 -5.71
N PHE A 104 -8.21 -11.37 -6.54
CA PHE A 104 -6.83 -11.18 -6.09
C PHE A 104 -6.73 -10.08 -5.03
N SER A 105 -7.24 -8.88 -5.30
CA SER A 105 -7.16 -7.77 -4.35
C SER A 105 -7.95 -8.04 -3.07
N ARG A 106 -9.11 -8.69 -3.16
CA ARG A 106 -9.90 -9.07 -1.98
C ARG A 106 -9.20 -10.11 -1.11
N LEU A 107 -8.51 -11.09 -1.72
CA LEU A 107 -7.81 -12.14 -0.98
C LEU A 107 -6.46 -11.68 -0.43
N ILE A 108 -5.65 -11.02 -1.25
CA ILE A 108 -4.23 -10.77 -0.92
C ILE A 108 -4.01 -9.38 -0.34
N VAL A 109 -4.64 -8.36 -0.94
CA VAL A 109 -4.38 -6.96 -0.60
C VAL A 109 -5.25 -6.51 0.56
N TYR A 110 -6.58 -6.56 0.41
CA TYR A 110 -7.53 -6.05 1.40
C TYR A 110 -7.98 -7.08 2.44
N GLU A 111 -7.79 -8.37 2.15
CA GLU A 111 -8.21 -9.49 3.01
C GLU A 111 -9.66 -9.38 3.50
N SER A 112 -10.56 -8.92 2.63
CA SER A 112 -11.94 -8.59 2.96
C SER A 112 -12.94 -9.36 2.08
N GLY A 113 -14.18 -9.52 2.57
CA GLY A 113 -15.23 -10.22 1.82
C GLY A 113 -15.00 -11.73 1.68
N LEU A 114 -14.27 -12.34 2.63
CA LEU A 114 -13.81 -13.74 2.56
C LEU A 114 -14.85 -14.78 3.00
N GLN A 115 -16.15 -14.49 2.91
CA GLN A 115 -17.20 -15.40 3.43
C GLN A 115 -17.13 -16.81 2.82
N ASN A 116 -16.74 -16.91 1.55
CA ASN A 116 -16.59 -18.17 0.81
C ASN A 116 -15.15 -18.71 0.80
N TYR A 117 -14.21 -18.09 1.52
CA TYR A 117 -12.78 -18.43 1.51
C TYR A 117 -12.23 -18.53 2.94
N THR A 118 -11.59 -19.64 3.28
CA THR A 118 -10.86 -19.78 4.54
C THR A 118 -9.39 -19.81 4.27
N LEU A 119 -8.63 -18.88 4.85
CA LEU A 119 -7.18 -18.97 4.87
C LEU A 119 -6.77 -20.22 5.67
N VAL A 120 -6.07 -21.15 5.02
CA VAL A 120 -5.61 -22.41 5.64
C VAL A 120 -4.10 -22.50 5.76
N TYR A 121 -3.38 -21.64 5.04
CA TYR A 121 -1.92 -21.53 5.11
C TYR A 121 -1.49 -20.13 4.70
N ASP A 122 -0.54 -19.58 5.46
CA ASP A 122 0.15 -18.33 5.15
C ASP A 122 1.59 -18.44 5.67
N ASN A 123 2.56 -18.08 4.83
CA ASN A 123 3.97 -17.98 5.22
C ASN A 123 4.60 -16.62 4.88
N GLY A 124 3.77 -15.61 4.59
CA GLY A 124 4.17 -14.28 4.13
C GLY A 124 4.45 -14.18 2.62
N TYR A 125 4.68 -15.31 1.92
CA TYR A 125 4.92 -15.32 0.47
C TYR A 125 3.79 -16.02 -0.30
N VAL A 126 3.15 -17.00 0.33
CA VAL A 126 2.12 -17.84 -0.26
C VAL A 126 0.95 -17.93 0.71
N LYS A 127 -0.24 -17.57 0.22
CA LYS A 127 -1.50 -17.75 0.92
C LYS A 127 -2.35 -18.81 0.22
N ILE A 128 -2.81 -19.81 0.96
CA ILE A 128 -3.70 -20.86 0.45
C ILE A 128 -5.07 -20.69 1.09
N TYR A 129 -6.09 -20.57 0.24
CA TYR A 129 -7.48 -20.47 0.67
C TYR A 129 -8.25 -21.74 0.30
N LYS A 130 -8.95 -22.31 1.28
CA LYS A 130 -9.97 -23.33 1.04
C LYS A 130 -11.28 -22.65 0.67
N ILE A 131 -11.87 -23.03 -0.46
CA ILE A 131 -13.18 -22.56 -0.89
C ILE A 131 -14.26 -23.24 -0.05
N ARG A 132 -15.08 -22.44 0.64
CA ARG A 132 -16.32 -22.87 1.29
C ARG A 132 -17.43 -22.78 0.24
N ARG A 133 -17.84 -23.92 -0.30
CA ARG A 133 -19.07 -24.04 -1.09
C ARG A 133 -20.27 -24.03 -0.17
#